data_AF-A0A1G2XZS6-F1
#
_entry.id   AF-A0A1G2XZS6-F1
#
_cell.length_a   1.000
_cell.length_b   1.000
_cell.length_c   1.000
_cell.angle_alpha   90.00
_cell.angle_beta   90.00
_cell.angle_gamma   90.00
#
_symmetry.space_group_name_H-M   'P 1'
#
loop_
_entity.id
_entity.type
_entity.pdbx_description
1 polymer ?
#
loop_
_entity_poly.entity_id
_entity_poly.type
_entity_poly.pdbx_seq_one_letter_code
_entity_poly.pdbx_strand_id
1 'polypeptide(L)'
;MLAKLYSVTLEGIEGIICEVEVHITRGGFEKSLIVGLPDTAVKESTERVQSAVTNSGYIYPKTKSVINLAPADVKKAGPAFDLPIALGVLLSTNAIESSVIKDFVIVGELALDGRVRPVNGILSMAIAAKANGFKNMIVPLENVREAAVVEELEVFGVGSLTQAASFLAGNLSLESTYVDIDKLLEGASNYDVDFADVKGQETVKRALTIAAAGGHNILMIGPPGSGKTMLAQRLATILPKLTLTESLETTRIYSSAGQLDGKSLMATRPVRTPHHTATGAALVGGGSNPRCGELSLAHNGILFLDEFAEFPRHVLEMIRQPLEDRKVTVSRAKGTISFPANFMLVSATNPCPCGAQLTMMN
;
A
#
# COMPACT_ATOMS: atom_id res chain seq x y z
N MET A 1 -18.48 23.64 19.72
CA MET A 1 -17.46 24.37 18.94
C MET A 1 -17.11 23.50 17.75
N LEU A 2 -16.76 24.09 16.60
CA LEU A 2 -16.42 23.34 15.39
C LEU A 2 -14.89 23.22 15.32
N ALA A 3 -14.38 22.00 15.30
CA ALA A 3 -12.98 21.70 14.98
C ALA A 3 -12.88 21.21 13.53
N LYS A 4 -11.84 21.64 12.82
CA LYS A 4 -11.58 21.29 11.43
C LYS A 4 -10.13 20.81 11.28
N LEU A 5 -9.97 19.62 10.71
CA LEU A 5 -8.69 18.93 10.55
C LEU A 5 -8.62 18.29 9.15
N TYR A 6 -7.43 17.90 8.71
CA TYR A 6 -7.25 17.19 7.45
C TYR A 6 -6.75 15.77 7.68
N SER A 7 -7.21 14.85 6.84
CA SER A 7 -6.80 13.45 6.77
C SER A 7 -6.79 12.99 5.31
N VAL A 8 -6.56 11.71 5.07
CA VAL A 8 -6.54 11.13 3.72
C VAL A 8 -7.26 9.80 3.72
N THR A 9 -8.11 9.58 2.72
CA THR A 9 -8.64 8.24 2.39
C THR A 9 -7.94 7.70 1.15
N LEU A 10 -7.92 6.38 1.00
CA LEU A 10 -7.49 5.76 -0.25
C LEU A 10 -8.67 5.39 -1.14
N GLU A 11 -8.50 5.66 -2.44
CA GLU A 11 -9.25 5.04 -3.51
C GLU A 11 -8.29 4.17 -4.33
N GLY A 12 -8.27 2.87 -4.00
CA GLY A 12 -7.28 1.95 -4.57
C GLY A 12 -5.90 2.22 -3.98
N ILE A 13 -5.00 2.75 -4.81
CA ILE A 13 -3.67 3.20 -4.40
C ILE A 13 -3.54 4.74 -4.42
N GLU A 14 -4.59 5.47 -4.80
CA GLU A 14 -4.58 6.93 -4.86
C GLU A 14 -5.08 7.54 -3.54
N GLY A 15 -4.39 8.57 -3.06
CA GLY A 15 -4.78 9.29 -1.84
C GLY A 15 -5.67 10.49 -2.16
N ILE A 16 -6.75 10.65 -1.41
CA ILE A 16 -7.68 11.77 -1.55
C ILE A 16 -7.76 12.50 -0.21
N ILE A 17 -7.38 13.79 -0.21
CA ILE A 17 -7.48 14.66 0.96
C ILE A 17 -8.93 14.72 1.42
N CYS A 18 -9.12 14.49 2.71
CA CYS A 18 -10.39 14.55 3.37
C CYS A 18 -10.35 15.60 4.47
N GLU A 19 -11.43 16.36 4.58
CA GLU A 19 -11.64 17.25 5.71
C GLU A 19 -12.46 16.54 6.78
N VAL A 20 -11.99 16.62 8.01
CA VAL A 20 -12.64 16.07 9.20
C VAL A 20 -13.15 17.23 10.03
N GLU A 21 -14.47 17.40 10.04
CA GLU A 21 -15.14 18.41 10.84
C GLU A 21 -15.81 17.72 12.04
N VAL A 22 -15.48 18.17 13.25
CA VAL A 22 -16.09 17.67 14.48
C VAL A 22 -16.85 18.80 15.14
N HIS A 23 -18.14 18.58 15.40
CA HIS A 23 -19.00 19.52 16.08
C HIS A 23 -19.71 18.86 17.25
N ILE A 24 -19.43 19.36 18.46
CA ILE A 24 -20.09 18.91 19.69
C ILE A 24 -21.26 19.84 20.00
N THR A 25 -22.47 19.27 20.10
CA THR A 25 -23.67 20.03 20.43
C THR A 25 -23.71 20.37 21.93
N ARG A 26 -24.42 21.45 22.27
CA ARG A 26 -24.60 21.90 23.66
C ARG A 26 -25.59 21.06 24.47
N GLY A 27 -26.34 20.16 23.83
CA GLY A 27 -27.35 19.32 24.47
C GLY A 27 -27.82 18.16 23.59
N GLY A 28 -28.53 17.22 24.19
CA GLY A 28 -29.01 15.99 23.57
C GLY A 28 -28.16 14.76 23.94
N PHE A 29 -28.84 13.65 24.25
CA PHE A 29 -28.24 12.35 24.64
C PHE A 29 -28.20 11.35 23.47
N GLU A 30 -28.33 11.84 22.24
CA GLU A 30 -28.31 11.00 21.06
C GLU A 30 -26.89 10.48 20.78
N LYS A 31 -26.82 9.31 20.13
CA LYS A 31 -25.56 8.75 19.67
C LYS A 31 -24.87 9.72 18.70
N SER A 32 -23.54 9.75 18.76
CA SER A 32 -22.73 10.51 17.81
C SER A 32 -22.95 9.96 16.39
N LEU A 33 -22.87 10.84 15.40
CA LEU A 33 -23.16 10.52 14.00
C LEU A 33 -21.96 10.87 13.13
N ILE A 34 -21.57 9.94 12.26
CA ILE A 34 -20.57 10.16 11.22
C ILE A 34 -21.28 10.22 9.86
N VAL A 35 -21.05 11.30 9.11
CA VAL A 35 -21.61 11.54 7.77
C VAL A 35 -20.50 11.77 6.74
N GLY A 36 -20.82 11.69 5.44
CA GLY A 36 -19.85 11.83 4.35
C GLY A 36 -19.36 10.49 3.76
N LEU A 37 -20.29 9.55 3.56
CA LEU A 37 -20.05 8.19 3.04
C LEU A 37 -19.00 7.36 3.81
N PRO A 38 -19.11 7.23 5.16
CA PRO A 38 -18.26 6.32 5.92
C PRO A 38 -18.64 4.85 5.66
N ASP A 39 -17.64 3.99 5.53
CA ASP A 39 -17.84 2.55 5.59
C ASP A 39 -18.14 2.06 7.03
N THR A 40 -18.34 0.76 7.19
CA THR A 40 -18.66 0.17 8.50
C THR A 40 -17.55 0.41 9.53
N ALA A 41 -16.28 0.28 9.13
CA ALA A 41 -15.15 0.46 10.03
C ALA A 41 -15.03 1.92 10.51
N VAL A 42 -15.30 2.89 9.63
CA VAL A 42 -15.36 4.31 10.01
C VAL A 42 -16.55 4.60 10.92
N LYS A 43 -17.72 3.97 10.71
CA LYS A 43 -18.88 4.15 11.60
C LYS A 43 -18.60 3.67 13.02
N GLU A 44 -17.90 2.54 13.14
CA GLU A 44 -17.47 1.95 14.42
C GLU A 44 -16.38 2.77 15.13
N SER A 45 -15.71 3.69 14.42
CA SER A 45 -14.71 4.61 15.01
C SER A 45 -15.25 5.39 16.20
N THR A 46 -16.55 5.69 16.24
CA THR A 46 -17.16 6.42 17.37
C THR A 46 -16.89 5.73 18.71
N GLU A 47 -17.09 4.41 18.79
CA GLU A 47 -16.91 3.64 20.03
C GLU A 47 -15.42 3.49 20.37
N ARG A 48 -14.56 3.31 19.36
CA ARG A 48 -13.11 3.26 19.55
C ARG A 48 -12.55 4.59 20.04
N VAL A 49 -12.93 5.70 19.40
CA VAL A 49 -12.51 7.04 19.78
C VAL A 49 -12.98 7.38 21.19
N GLN A 50 -14.24 7.08 21.54
CA GLN A 50 -14.75 7.31 22.88
C GLN A 50 -13.90 6.59 23.94
N SER A 51 -13.60 5.31 23.70
CA SER A 51 -12.77 4.50 24.61
C SER A 51 -11.35 5.04 24.69
N ALA A 52 -10.73 5.33 23.54
CA ALA A 52 -9.37 5.84 23.44
C ALA A 52 -9.20 7.19 24.15
N VAL A 53 -10.12 8.13 23.95
CA VAL A 53 -10.13 9.44 24.62
C VAL A 53 -10.21 9.27 26.13
N THR A 54 -11.14 8.43 26.61
CA THR A 54 -11.34 8.17 28.04
C THR A 54 -10.11 7.52 28.68
N ASN A 55 -9.57 6.47 28.03
CA ASN A 55 -8.40 5.75 28.53
C ASN A 55 -7.08 6.54 28.40
N SER A 56 -7.07 7.60 27.58
CA SER A 56 -5.97 8.55 27.48
C SER A 56 -6.01 9.66 28.55
N GLY A 57 -7.00 9.64 29.45
CA GLY A 57 -7.13 10.60 30.55
C GLY A 57 -7.92 11.87 30.19
N TYR A 58 -8.56 11.90 29.02
CA TYR A 58 -9.41 13.02 28.60
C TYR A 58 -10.89 12.72 28.86
N ILE A 59 -11.70 13.77 28.94
CA ILE A 59 -13.16 13.63 29.10
C ILE A 59 -13.82 13.60 27.73
N TYR A 60 -14.46 12.48 27.40
CA TYR A 60 -15.30 12.40 26.21
C TYR A 60 -16.65 13.10 26.46
N PRO A 61 -17.14 13.94 25.53
CA PRO A 61 -18.42 14.65 25.69
C PRO A 61 -19.59 13.68 25.86
N LYS A 62 -20.49 13.98 26.80
CA LYS A 62 -21.75 13.23 26.99
C LYS A 62 -22.87 13.66 26.04
N THR A 63 -22.66 14.75 25.30
CA THR A 63 -23.60 15.29 24.32
C THR A 63 -23.33 14.75 22.93
N LYS A 64 -24.32 14.87 22.04
CA LYS A 64 -24.21 14.45 20.64
C LYS A 64 -23.01 15.11 19.95
N SER A 65 -22.19 14.30 19.30
CA SER A 65 -21.14 14.76 18.38
C SER A 65 -21.52 14.46 16.94
N VAL A 66 -21.34 15.43 16.05
CA VAL A 66 -21.50 15.25 14.60
C VAL A 66 -20.11 15.33 13.98
N ILE A 67 -19.75 14.28 13.25
CA ILE A 67 -18.49 14.19 12.52
C ILE A 67 -18.81 14.16 11.04
N ASN A 68 -18.38 15.19 10.31
CA ASN A 68 -18.55 15.28 8.86
C ASN A 68 -17.21 15.01 8.16
N LEU A 69 -17.23 14.11 7.18
CA LEU A 69 -16.08 13.73 6.38
C LEU A 69 -16.28 14.19 4.92
N ALA A 70 -15.65 15.29 4.54
CA ALA A 70 -15.70 15.81 3.17
C ALA A 70 -14.50 15.30 2.34
N PRO A 71 -14.62 15.13 1.00
CA PRO A 71 -15.77 15.46 0.15
C PRO A 71 -16.83 14.34 0.14
N ALA A 72 -18.13 14.67 0.17
CA ALA A 72 -19.20 13.70 0.49
C ALA A 72 -19.48 12.64 -0.60
N ASP A 73 -18.91 12.78 -1.79
CA ASP A 73 -18.97 11.86 -2.93
C ASP A 73 -17.88 10.77 -2.88
N VAL A 74 -16.82 10.99 -2.09
CA VAL A 74 -15.75 10.02 -1.88
C VAL A 74 -16.05 9.18 -0.65
N LYS A 75 -15.99 7.87 -0.82
CA LYS A 75 -16.18 6.91 0.27
C LYS A 75 -14.97 6.89 1.21
N LYS A 76 -15.20 7.04 2.52
CA LYS A 76 -14.13 6.95 3.53
C LYS A 76 -14.05 5.52 4.03
N ALA A 77 -12.90 4.89 3.81
CA ALA A 77 -12.70 3.48 4.08
C ALA A 77 -11.62 3.26 5.13
N GLY A 78 -11.88 2.33 6.04
CA GLY A 78 -10.90 1.89 7.03
C GLY A 78 -10.72 2.82 8.23
N PRO A 79 -9.90 2.39 9.21
CA PRO A 79 -9.82 3.01 10.54
C PRO A 79 -8.90 4.23 10.61
N ALA A 80 -8.39 4.73 9.48
CA ALA A 80 -7.37 5.78 9.43
C ALA A 80 -7.85 7.14 9.98
N PHE A 81 -9.17 7.29 10.14
CA PHE A 81 -9.83 8.48 10.65
C PHE A 81 -9.96 8.53 12.18
N ASP A 82 -9.61 7.47 12.91
CA ASP A 82 -9.80 7.44 14.36
C ASP A 82 -9.02 8.54 15.08
N LEU A 83 -7.72 8.67 14.78
CA LEU A 83 -6.86 9.71 15.37
C LEU A 83 -7.34 11.14 15.06
N PRO A 84 -7.58 11.55 13.78
CA PRO A 84 -8.06 12.90 13.50
C PRO A 84 -9.44 13.17 14.11
N ILE A 85 -10.35 12.18 14.18
CA ILE A 85 -11.64 12.34 14.86
C ILE A 85 -11.44 12.58 16.36
N ALA A 86 -10.59 11.79 17.02
CA ALA A 86 -10.30 11.96 18.45
C ALA A 86 -9.71 13.35 18.76
N LEU A 87 -8.74 13.81 17.96
CA LEU A 87 -8.16 15.14 18.10
C LEU A 87 -9.20 16.25 17.85
N GLY A 88 -10.09 16.06 16.88
CA GLY A 88 -11.22 16.96 16.64
C GLY A 88 -12.19 17.03 17.81
N VAL A 89 -12.42 15.92 18.52
CA VAL A 89 -13.19 15.91 19.77
C VAL A 89 -12.48 16.73 20.84
N LEU A 90 -11.18 16.51 21.06
CA LEU A 90 -10.39 17.24 22.07
C LEU A 90 -10.35 18.75 21.82
N LEU A 91 -10.25 19.17 20.56
CA LEU A 91 -10.31 20.59 20.19
C LEU A 91 -11.71 21.16 20.39
N SER A 92 -12.75 20.40 20.02
CA SER A 92 -14.14 20.85 20.14
C SER A 92 -14.62 20.98 21.59
N THR A 93 -13.99 20.24 22.52
CA THR A 93 -14.21 20.36 23.97
C THR A 93 -13.27 21.36 24.66
N ASN A 94 -12.36 22.00 23.92
CA ASN A 94 -11.24 22.81 24.47
C ASN A 94 -10.36 22.02 25.47
N ALA A 95 -10.28 20.69 25.34
CA ALA A 95 -9.33 19.89 26.10
C ALA A 95 -7.88 20.15 25.64
N ILE A 96 -7.71 20.53 24.38
CA ILE A 96 -6.47 21.09 23.83
C ILE A 96 -6.79 22.30 22.97
N GLU A 97 -5.82 23.21 22.85
CA GLU A 97 -5.83 24.33 21.91
C GLU A 97 -4.63 24.17 20.97
N SER A 98 -4.82 24.35 19.67
CA SER A 98 -3.74 24.25 18.68
C SER A 98 -3.95 25.25 17.55
N SER A 99 -2.97 26.12 17.35
CA SER A 99 -2.98 27.09 16.23
C SER A 99 -2.44 26.51 14.93
N VAL A 100 -1.70 25.39 15.01
CA VAL A 100 -0.96 24.80 13.89
C VAL A 100 -1.69 23.63 13.23
N ILE A 101 -2.76 23.11 13.84
CA ILE A 101 -3.36 21.85 13.38
C ILE A 101 -3.88 21.87 11.94
N LYS A 102 -4.28 23.04 11.44
CA LYS A 102 -4.70 23.24 10.05
C LYS A 102 -3.58 23.00 9.03
N ASP A 103 -2.32 23.05 9.47
CA ASP A 103 -1.12 22.88 8.65
C ASP A 103 -0.67 21.41 8.59
N PHE A 104 -1.41 20.49 9.25
CA PHE A 104 -1.13 19.07 9.31
C PHE A 104 -2.20 18.23 8.61
N VAL A 105 -1.73 17.17 7.95
CA VAL A 105 -2.55 16.01 7.60
C VAL A 105 -2.33 14.93 8.67
N ILE A 106 -3.41 14.38 9.21
CA ILE A 106 -3.35 13.45 10.34
C ILE A 106 -4.01 12.13 9.96
N VAL A 107 -3.29 11.04 10.17
CA VAL A 107 -3.74 9.68 9.85
C VAL A 107 -3.39 8.75 11.01
N GLY A 108 -4.31 7.86 11.38
CA GLY A 108 -4.00 6.78 12.31
C GLY A 108 -5.24 6.06 12.85
N GLU A 109 -5.12 4.75 13.04
CA GLU A 109 -6.10 3.97 13.81
C GLU A 109 -5.86 4.14 15.31
N LEU A 110 -6.92 4.14 16.12
CA LEU A 110 -6.80 4.12 17.57
C LEU A 110 -7.20 2.75 18.12
N ALA A 111 -6.32 2.20 18.95
CA ALA A 111 -6.70 1.16 19.88
C ALA A 111 -7.56 1.75 21.02
N LEU A 112 -8.36 0.90 21.68
CA LEU A 112 -9.23 1.32 22.78
C LEU A 112 -8.47 1.94 23.97
N ASP A 113 -7.17 1.63 24.12
CA ASP A 113 -6.28 2.17 25.16
C ASP A 113 -5.57 3.47 24.77
N GLY A 114 -5.88 4.03 23.60
CA GLY A 114 -5.27 5.27 23.11
C GLY A 114 -3.96 5.10 22.35
N ARG A 115 -3.46 3.87 22.15
CA ARG A 115 -2.33 3.64 21.24
C ARG A 115 -2.72 3.92 19.79
N VAL A 116 -1.80 4.51 19.04
CA VAL A 116 -1.96 4.76 17.61
C VAL A 116 -1.39 3.56 16.85
N ARG A 117 -2.21 2.92 16.03
CA ARG A 117 -1.88 1.73 15.25
C ARG A 117 -1.55 2.07 13.80
N PRO A 118 -0.71 1.25 13.14
CA PRO A 118 -0.39 1.45 11.74
C PRO A 118 -1.63 1.31 10.85
N VAL A 119 -1.59 2.01 9.72
CA VAL A 119 -2.58 1.93 8.65
C VAL A 119 -1.90 1.53 7.34
N ASN A 120 -2.68 0.96 6.43
CA ASN A 120 -2.21 0.61 5.10
C ASN A 120 -2.24 1.84 4.18
N GLY A 121 -1.28 1.91 3.25
CA GLY A 121 -1.29 2.91 2.19
C GLY A 121 -0.72 4.27 2.58
N ILE A 122 0.05 4.36 3.67
CA ILE A 122 0.52 5.65 4.19
C ILE A 122 1.41 6.39 3.17
N LEU A 123 2.19 5.68 2.34
CA LEU A 123 2.96 6.31 1.28
C LEU A 123 2.08 7.08 0.30
N SER A 124 1.00 6.45 -0.18
CA SER A 124 0.05 7.13 -1.07
C SER A 124 -0.64 8.31 -0.40
N MET A 125 -0.88 8.23 0.91
CA MET A 125 -1.45 9.34 1.68
C MET A 125 -0.46 10.50 1.82
N ALA A 126 0.82 10.22 2.06
CA ALA A 126 1.87 11.21 2.15
C ALA A 126 2.11 11.92 0.80
N ILE A 127 2.12 11.17 -0.31
CA ILE A 127 2.20 11.74 -1.66
C ILE A 127 1.02 12.67 -1.92
N ALA A 128 -0.20 12.26 -1.56
CA ALA A 128 -1.40 13.09 -1.71
C ALA A 128 -1.34 14.36 -0.84
N ALA A 129 -0.85 14.26 0.39
CA ALA A 129 -0.66 15.41 1.28
C ALA A 129 0.30 16.44 0.66
N LYS A 130 1.47 15.99 0.19
CA LYS A 130 2.44 16.84 -0.51
C LYS A 130 1.84 17.48 -1.76
N ALA A 131 1.17 16.68 -2.59
CA ALA A 131 0.57 17.16 -3.85
C ALA A 131 -0.51 18.24 -3.63
N ASN A 132 -1.15 18.25 -2.45
CA ASN A 132 -2.13 19.26 -2.06
C ASN A 132 -1.52 20.41 -1.23
N GLY A 133 -0.18 20.51 -1.19
CA GLY A 133 0.54 21.63 -0.59
C GLY A 133 0.72 21.56 0.93
N PHE A 134 0.39 20.44 1.56
CA PHE A 134 0.69 20.25 2.98
C PHE A 134 2.18 20.01 3.17
N LYS A 135 2.74 20.61 4.22
CA LYS A 135 4.15 20.46 4.60
C LYS A 135 4.36 19.51 5.77
N ASN A 136 3.32 19.25 6.56
CA ASN A 136 3.43 18.46 7.77
C ASN A 136 2.42 17.32 7.79
N MET A 137 2.83 16.16 8.27
CA MET A 137 1.97 14.99 8.42
C MET A 137 2.21 14.30 9.78
N ILE A 138 1.14 13.95 10.49
CA ILE A 138 1.21 13.10 11.69
C ILE A 138 0.69 11.71 11.30
N VAL A 139 1.50 10.70 11.58
CA VAL A 139 1.23 9.30 11.24
C VAL A 139 1.57 8.36 12.40
N PRO A 140 1.09 7.11 12.40
CA PRO A 140 1.51 6.12 13.39
C PRO A 140 3.03 5.96 13.40
N LEU A 141 3.62 5.77 14.58
CA LEU A 141 5.07 5.61 14.73
C LEU A 141 5.63 4.48 13.85
N GLU A 142 4.88 3.38 13.69
CA GLU A 142 5.27 2.24 12.85
C GLU A 142 5.24 2.57 11.35
N ASN A 143 4.43 3.54 10.92
CA ASN A 143 4.34 3.99 9.53
C ASN A 143 5.31 5.14 9.19
N VAL A 144 5.93 5.77 10.20
CA VAL A 144 6.61 7.06 10.03
C VAL A 144 7.72 7.01 8.98
N ARG A 145 8.50 5.94 8.95
CA ARG A 145 9.61 5.78 7.99
C ARG A 145 9.11 5.59 6.56
N GLU A 146 7.94 4.98 6.37
CA GLU A 146 7.34 4.78 5.05
C GLU A 146 6.80 6.10 4.49
N ALA A 147 6.16 6.93 5.32
CA ALA A 147 5.70 8.24 4.87
C ALA A 147 6.85 9.24 4.66
N ALA A 148 7.92 9.15 5.46
CA ALA A 148 9.09 10.03 5.40
C ALA A 148 9.95 9.88 4.14
N VAL A 149 9.67 8.91 3.26
CA VAL A 149 10.33 8.81 1.94
C VAL A 149 9.83 9.91 0.97
N VAL A 150 8.73 10.58 1.28
CA VAL A 150 8.20 11.68 0.47
C VAL A 150 8.99 12.95 0.80
N GLU A 151 9.86 13.35 -0.13
CA GLU A 151 10.65 14.58 0.01
C GLU A 151 9.77 15.82 0.21
N GLU A 152 10.28 16.81 0.95
CA GLU A 152 9.61 18.09 1.23
C GLU A 152 8.31 17.96 2.05
N LEU A 153 8.11 16.83 2.72
CA LEU A 153 7.04 16.60 3.70
C LEU A 153 7.67 16.24 5.05
N GLU A 154 7.44 17.05 6.08
CA GLU A 154 7.85 16.75 7.45
C GLU A 154 6.87 15.76 8.08
N VAL A 155 7.36 14.54 8.35
CA VAL A 155 6.53 13.45 8.88
C VAL A 155 6.85 13.19 10.34
N PHE A 156 5.83 13.29 11.20
CA PHE A 156 5.93 13.10 12.64
C PHE A 156 5.24 11.80 13.05
N GLY A 157 5.99 10.91 13.69
CA GLY A 157 5.49 9.63 14.18
C GLY A 157 4.94 9.74 15.60
N VAL A 158 3.72 9.25 15.82
CA VAL A 158 3.10 9.21 17.15
C VAL A 158 2.68 7.79 17.54
N GLY A 159 2.92 7.42 18.80
CA GLY A 159 2.55 6.13 19.37
C GLY A 159 1.25 6.15 20.18
N SER A 160 0.75 7.33 20.55
CA SER A 160 -0.50 7.48 21.33
C SER A 160 -1.24 8.77 21.04
N LEU A 161 -2.56 8.77 21.33
CA LEU A 161 -3.41 9.97 21.26
C LEU A 161 -2.86 11.09 22.15
N THR A 162 -2.39 10.77 23.36
CA THR A 162 -1.82 11.75 24.28
C THR A 162 -0.55 12.40 23.72
N GLN A 163 0.30 11.64 23.04
CA GLN A 163 1.50 12.18 22.40
C GLN A 163 1.13 13.15 21.27
N ALA A 164 0.19 12.76 20.40
CA ALA A 164 -0.28 13.62 19.30
C ALA A 164 -0.94 14.91 19.82
N ALA A 165 -1.80 14.81 20.84
CA ALA A 165 -2.47 15.93 21.47
C ALA A 165 -1.47 16.89 22.14
N SER A 166 -0.47 16.35 22.88
CA SER A 166 0.57 17.16 23.53
C SER A 166 1.46 17.88 22.53
N PHE A 167 1.80 17.22 21.42
CA PHE A 167 2.57 17.81 20.34
C PHE A 167 1.82 18.98 19.69
N LEU A 168 0.56 18.76 19.31
CA LEU A 168 -0.28 19.80 18.69
C LEU A 168 -0.58 20.98 19.62
N ALA A 169 -0.63 20.74 20.93
CA ALA A 169 -0.79 21.78 21.95
C ALA A 169 0.51 22.56 22.27
N GLY A 170 1.66 22.16 21.70
CA GLY A 170 2.97 22.77 21.98
C GLY A 170 3.59 22.36 23.31
N ASN A 171 3.03 21.36 24.00
CA ASN A 171 3.53 20.85 25.29
C ASN A 171 4.60 19.77 25.12
N LEU A 172 4.77 19.25 23.90
CA LEU A 172 5.76 18.25 23.54
C LEU A 172 6.38 18.68 22.20
N SER A 173 7.71 18.59 22.09
CA SER A 173 8.40 18.72 20.80
C SER A 173 8.63 17.33 20.22
N LEU A 174 8.29 17.15 18.95
CA LEU A 174 8.62 15.97 18.16
C LEU A 174 9.52 16.39 17.00
N GLU A 175 10.52 15.58 16.70
CA GLU A 175 11.34 15.75 15.52
C GLU A 175 10.68 15.04 14.32
N SER A 176 10.74 15.68 13.16
CA SER A 176 10.34 15.03 11.91
C SER A 176 11.31 13.89 11.60
N THR A 177 10.79 12.78 11.08
CA THR A 177 11.62 11.67 10.66
C THR A 177 12.26 11.99 9.31
N TYR A 178 13.59 11.88 9.25
CA TYR A 178 14.35 11.94 8.00
C TYR A 178 14.71 10.53 7.55
N VAL A 179 14.61 10.30 6.24
CA VAL A 179 14.99 9.04 5.60
C VAL A 179 15.96 9.34 4.46
N ASP A 180 17.14 8.75 4.53
CA ASP A 180 18.11 8.75 3.44
C ASP A 180 17.68 7.72 2.38
N ILE A 181 17.07 8.21 1.30
CA ILE A 181 16.48 7.39 0.24
C ILE A 181 17.56 6.60 -0.51
N ASP A 182 18.69 7.23 -0.82
CA ASP A 182 19.79 6.60 -1.56
C ASP A 182 20.35 5.44 -0.75
N LYS A 183 20.61 5.66 0.54
CA LYS A 183 21.08 4.61 1.45
C LYS A 183 20.06 3.49 1.65
N LEU A 184 18.75 3.81 1.66
CA LEU A 184 17.70 2.79 1.71
C LEU A 184 17.70 1.92 0.45
N LEU A 185 17.76 2.53 -0.74
CA LEU A 185 17.79 1.80 -2.00
C LEU A 185 19.05 0.94 -2.10
N GLU A 186 20.22 1.46 -1.75
CA GLU A 186 21.47 0.69 -1.75
C GLU A 186 21.45 -0.46 -0.75
N GLY A 187 21.05 -0.19 0.50
CA GLY A 187 21.07 -1.17 1.59
C GLY A 187 20.01 -2.26 1.48
N ALA A 188 18.89 -2.00 0.81
CA ALA A 188 17.78 -2.95 0.65
C ALA A 188 17.79 -3.67 -0.70
N SER A 189 18.72 -3.37 -1.61
CA SER A 189 18.89 -4.05 -2.91
C SER A 189 19.60 -5.41 -2.81
N ASN A 190 19.40 -6.16 -1.73
CA ASN A 190 19.97 -7.50 -1.58
C ASN A 190 18.91 -8.57 -1.86
N TYR A 191 19.27 -9.52 -2.71
CA TYR A 191 18.47 -10.71 -2.99
C TYR A 191 19.04 -11.90 -2.21
N ASP A 192 18.18 -12.79 -1.73
CA ASP A 192 18.59 -14.02 -1.03
C ASP A 192 19.21 -15.07 -1.97
N VAL A 193 19.04 -14.89 -3.29
CA VAL A 193 19.56 -15.76 -4.35
C VAL A 193 20.27 -14.90 -5.38
N ASP A 194 21.26 -15.45 -6.09
CA ASP A 194 21.99 -14.71 -7.14
C ASP A 194 22.04 -15.53 -8.45
N PHE A 195 21.90 -14.85 -9.58
CA PHE A 195 22.13 -15.44 -10.90
C PHE A 195 23.57 -15.92 -11.13
N ALA A 196 24.54 -15.32 -10.43
CA ALA A 196 25.93 -15.77 -10.45
C ALA A 196 26.11 -17.22 -9.96
N ASP A 197 25.18 -17.74 -9.14
CA ASP A 197 25.20 -19.12 -8.65
C ASP A 197 24.91 -20.17 -9.74
N VAL A 198 24.38 -19.75 -10.89
CA VAL A 198 23.98 -20.64 -11.98
C VAL A 198 25.21 -21.20 -12.70
N LYS A 199 25.47 -22.50 -12.47
CA LYS A 199 26.57 -23.22 -13.11
C LYS A 199 26.15 -23.81 -14.47
N GLY A 200 26.97 -23.57 -15.50
CA GLY A 200 26.72 -24.03 -16.87
C GLY A 200 25.58 -23.29 -17.58
N GLN A 201 24.97 -23.94 -18.58
CA GLN A 201 23.88 -23.39 -19.40
C GLN A 201 24.20 -22.04 -20.07
N GLU A 202 25.39 -21.88 -20.66
CA GLU A 202 25.86 -20.60 -21.23
C GLU A 202 24.88 -19.96 -22.21
N THR A 203 24.26 -20.76 -23.07
CA THR A 203 23.24 -20.29 -24.02
C THR A 203 22.02 -19.69 -23.30
N VAL A 204 21.55 -20.35 -22.24
CA VAL A 204 20.40 -19.88 -21.44
C VAL A 204 20.78 -18.63 -20.65
N LYS A 205 21.95 -18.61 -20.02
CA LYS A 205 22.46 -17.43 -19.30
C LYS A 205 22.54 -16.22 -20.22
N ARG A 206 23.07 -16.39 -21.43
CA ARG A 206 23.14 -15.32 -22.42
C ARG A 206 21.75 -14.83 -22.83
N ALA A 207 20.82 -15.75 -23.11
CA ALA A 207 19.44 -15.39 -23.48
C ALA A 207 18.74 -14.62 -22.34
N LEU A 208 18.84 -15.11 -21.11
CA LEU A 208 18.28 -14.46 -19.92
C LEU A 208 18.91 -13.08 -19.67
N THR A 209 20.22 -12.93 -19.89
CA THR A 209 20.92 -11.64 -19.74
C THR A 209 20.45 -10.62 -20.77
N ILE A 210 20.30 -11.04 -22.04
CA ILE A 210 19.77 -10.16 -23.11
C ILE A 210 18.34 -9.76 -22.79
N ALA A 211 17.51 -10.71 -22.36
CA ALA A 211 16.13 -10.44 -22.01
C ALA A 211 16.00 -9.53 -20.77
N ALA A 212 16.85 -9.71 -19.76
CA ALA A 212 16.91 -8.83 -18.58
C ALA A 212 17.31 -7.39 -18.96
N ALA A 213 18.31 -7.24 -19.83
CA ALA A 213 18.76 -5.93 -20.30
C ALA A 213 17.68 -5.19 -21.13
N GLY A 214 16.89 -5.93 -21.93
CA GLY A 214 15.84 -5.37 -22.77
C GLY A 214 14.43 -5.38 -22.17
N GLY A 215 14.23 -5.95 -20.98
CA GLY A 215 12.90 -6.17 -20.40
C GLY A 215 12.00 -7.09 -21.25
N HIS A 216 12.57 -8.07 -21.95
CA HIS A 216 11.83 -8.94 -22.87
C HIS A 216 11.17 -10.12 -22.15
N ASN A 217 9.90 -10.40 -22.49
CA ASN A 217 9.23 -11.60 -21.98
C ASN A 217 9.92 -12.88 -22.47
N ILE A 218 9.94 -13.92 -21.64
CA ILE A 218 10.68 -15.16 -21.89
C ILE A 218 9.77 -16.37 -21.72
N LEU A 219 9.86 -17.32 -22.66
CA LEU A 219 9.32 -18.68 -22.50
C LEU A 219 10.48 -19.68 -22.46
N MET A 220 10.59 -20.43 -21.36
CA MET A 220 11.55 -21.51 -21.18
C MET A 220 10.87 -22.86 -21.39
N ILE A 221 11.37 -23.64 -22.35
CA ILE A 221 10.88 -24.99 -22.66
C ILE A 221 11.98 -25.99 -22.32
N GLY A 222 11.66 -26.98 -21.49
CA GLY A 222 12.63 -28.02 -21.13
C GLY A 222 12.02 -29.09 -20.24
N PRO A 223 12.68 -30.25 -20.06
CA PRO A 223 12.17 -31.32 -19.21
C PRO A 223 12.07 -30.89 -17.73
N PRO A 224 11.30 -31.60 -16.91
CA PRO A 224 11.29 -31.41 -15.46
C PRO A 224 12.71 -31.51 -14.88
N GLY A 225 13.00 -30.71 -13.85
CA GLY A 225 14.32 -30.72 -13.19
C GLY A 225 15.44 -29.98 -13.93
N SER A 226 15.19 -29.39 -15.11
CA SER A 226 16.20 -28.63 -15.86
C SER A 226 16.58 -27.26 -15.26
N GLY A 227 16.00 -26.90 -14.11
CA GLY A 227 16.31 -25.66 -13.39
C GLY A 227 15.51 -24.42 -13.82
N LYS A 228 14.40 -24.55 -14.57
CA LYS A 228 13.59 -23.41 -15.06
C LYS A 228 13.11 -22.47 -13.95
N THR A 229 12.51 -23.02 -12.90
CA THR A 229 12.06 -22.29 -11.70
C THR A 229 13.23 -21.60 -10.99
N MET A 230 14.36 -22.30 -10.86
CA MET A 230 15.59 -21.80 -10.24
C MET A 230 16.17 -20.60 -11.00
N LEU A 231 16.17 -20.66 -12.34
CA LEU A 231 16.59 -19.58 -13.23
C LEU A 231 15.64 -18.38 -13.16
N ALA A 232 14.32 -18.61 -13.18
CA ALA A 232 13.33 -17.53 -13.13
C ALA A 232 13.42 -16.71 -11.84
N GLN A 233 13.58 -17.35 -10.69
CA GLN A 233 13.73 -16.67 -9.40
C GLN A 233 14.99 -15.81 -9.32
N ARG A 234 16.09 -16.28 -9.93
CA ARG A 234 17.37 -15.57 -9.95
C ARG A 234 17.44 -14.47 -11.00
N LEU A 235 16.57 -14.49 -12.00
CA LEU A 235 16.54 -13.48 -13.07
C LEU A 235 16.39 -12.05 -12.52
N ALA A 236 15.65 -11.87 -11.42
CA ALA A 236 15.46 -10.58 -10.78
C ALA A 236 16.77 -9.90 -10.35
N THR A 237 17.82 -10.69 -10.07
CA THR A 237 19.12 -10.19 -9.59
C THR A 237 19.97 -9.54 -10.69
N ILE A 238 19.67 -9.86 -11.95
CA ILE A 238 20.37 -9.31 -13.13
C ILE A 238 19.51 -8.30 -13.90
N LEU A 239 18.30 -8.01 -13.42
CA LEU A 239 17.53 -6.89 -13.92
C LEU A 239 18.17 -5.56 -13.49
N PRO A 240 17.98 -4.48 -14.26
CA PRO A 240 18.30 -3.13 -13.80
C PRO A 240 17.66 -2.87 -12.43
N LYS A 241 18.40 -2.23 -11.53
CA LYS A 241 17.89 -1.85 -10.20
C LYS A 241 16.63 -0.99 -10.35
N LEU A 242 15.78 -0.98 -9.32
CA LEU A 242 14.64 -0.06 -9.28
C LEU A 242 15.17 1.37 -9.21
N THR A 243 14.65 2.23 -10.08
CA THR A 243 14.77 3.68 -9.92
C THR A 243 13.90 4.13 -8.74
N LEU A 244 14.14 5.33 -8.20
CA LEU A 244 13.31 5.87 -7.12
C LEU A 244 11.82 5.93 -7.52
N THR A 245 11.52 6.37 -8.74
CA THR A 245 10.14 6.43 -9.24
C THR A 245 9.48 5.06 -9.28
N GLU A 246 10.15 4.06 -9.87
CA GLU A 246 9.62 2.69 -9.92
C GLU A 246 9.46 2.10 -8.51
N SER A 247 10.40 2.40 -7.62
CA SER A 247 10.40 1.96 -6.24
C SER A 247 9.22 2.54 -5.46
N LEU A 248 8.94 3.84 -5.60
CA LEU A 248 7.77 4.48 -5.01
C LEU A 248 6.46 3.89 -5.57
N GLU A 249 6.35 3.72 -6.90
CA GLU A 249 5.17 3.11 -7.53
C GLU A 249 4.89 1.70 -7.02
N THR A 250 5.91 0.83 -6.97
CA THR A 250 5.77 -0.53 -6.44
C THR A 250 5.43 -0.49 -4.95
N THR A 251 6.07 0.39 -4.17
CA THR A 251 5.81 0.52 -2.73
C THR A 251 4.36 0.93 -2.46
N ARG A 252 3.77 1.82 -3.27
CA ARG A 252 2.35 2.22 -3.13
C ARG A 252 1.40 1.04 -3.23
N ILE A 253 1.66 0.11 -4.16
CA ILE A 253 0.84 -1.10 -4.32
C ILE A 253 0.93 -1.97 -3.07
N TYR A 254 2.16 -2.29 -2.64
CA TYR A 254 2.40 -3.14 -1.47
C TYR A 254 1.89 -2.50 -0.17
N SER A 255 2.04 -1.18 -0.02
CA SER A 255 1.54 -0.40 1.11
C SER A 255 0.02 -0.50 1.21
N SER A 256 -0.69 -0.29 0.10
CA SER A 256 -2.16 -0.39 0.06
C SER A 256 -2.66 -1.80 0.40
N ALA A 257 -1.88 -2.82 0.03
CA ALA A 257 -2.15 -4.22 0.32
C ALA A 257 -1.77 -4.63 1.75
N GLY A 258 -1.02 -3.80 2.49
CA GLY A 258 -0.47 -4.13 3.80
C GLY A 258 0.62 -5.20 3.75
N GLN A 259 1.41 -5.24 2.67
CA GLN A 259 2.42 -6.28 2.39
C GLN A 259 3.87 -5.75 2.40
N LEU A 260 4.13 -4.61 3.05
CA LEU A 260 5.48 -4.04 3.13
C LEU A 260 6.39 -4.70 4.18
N ASP A 261 5.85 -5.54 5.08
CA ASP A 261 6.61 -6.25 6.12
C ASP A 261 7.58 -5.35 6.92
N GLY A 262 7.15 -4.12 7.24
CA GLY A 262 7.94 -3.14 7.98
C GLY A 262 9.03 -2.43 7.17
N LYS A 263 9.13 -2.69 5.87
CA LYS A 263 10.03 -1.96 4.96
C LYS A 263 9.44 -0.57 4.65
N SER A 264 10.31 0.43 4.60
CA SER A 264 9.93 1.80 4.22
C SER A 264 9.74 1.96 2.71
N LEU A 265 10.42 1.12 1.92
CA LEU A 265 10.44 1.21 0.47
C LEU A 265 10.81 -0.16 -0.15
N MET A 266 10.29 -0.45 -1.33
CA MET A 266 10.64 -1.61 -2.15
C MET A 266 11.91 -1.35 -2.96
N ALA A 267 13.05 -1.89 -2.53
CA ALA A 267 14.33 -1.73 -3.23
C ALA A 267 14.68 -2.87 -4.21
N THR A 268 14.02 -4.02 -4.09
CA THR A 268 14.20 -5.17 -4.99
C THR A 268 13.02 -5.32 -5.94
N ARG A 269 13.30 -5.76 -7.16
CA ARG A 269 12.28 -6.10 -8.16
C ARG A 269 11.39 -7.23 -7.59
N PRO A 270 10.06 -7.04 -7.47
CA PRO A 270 9.20 -8.08 -6.93
C PRO A 270 9.15 -9.28 -7.89
N VAL A 271 9.09 -10.50 -7.34
CA VAL A 271 8.90 -11.73 -8.12
C VAL A 271 7.63 -12.40 -7.62
N ARG A 272 6.63 -12.52 -8.49
CA ARG A 272 5.34 -13.16 -8.18
C ARG A 272 5.22 -14.48 -8.94
N THR A 273 4.88 -15.53 -8.22
CA THR A 273 4.76 -16.89 -8.76
C THR A 273 3.39 -17.47 -8.41
N PRO A 274 2.31 -16.99 -9.06
CA PRO A 274 0.98 -17.57 -8.84
C PRO A 274 0.98 -19.05 -9.23
N HIS A 275 0.31 -19.87 -8.42
CA HIS A 275 0.08 -21.28 -8.75
C HIS A 275 -0.87 -21.40 -9.95
N HIS A 276 -0.78 -22.45 -10.77
CA HIS A 276 -1.64 -22.65 -11.95
C HIS A 276 -3.14 -22.81 -11.61
N THR A 277 -3.46 -23.06 -10.34
CA THR A 277 -4.84 -23.09 -9.81
C THR A 277 -5.34 -21.71 -9.36
N ALA A 278 -4.54 -20.66 -9.50
CA ALA A 278 -4.93 -19.31 -9.14
C ALA A 278 -6.17 -18.86 -9.93
N THR A 279 -7.14 -18.29 -9.21
CA THR A 279 -8.35 -17.77 -9.83
C THR A 279 -8.06 -16.47 -10.58
N GLY A 280 -8.88 -16.13 -11.58
CA GLY A 280 -8.78 -14.83 -12.25
C GLY A 280 -8.86 -13.64 -11.26
N ALA A 281 -9.62 -13.77 -10.17
CA ALA A 281 -9.70 -12.76 -9.12
C ALA A 281 -8.42 -12.63 -8.28
N ALA A 282 -7.66 -13.70 -8.08
CA ALA A 282 -6.34 -13.63 -7.44
C ALA A 282 -5.31 -12.97 -8.37
N LEU A 283 -5.39 -13.27 -9.67
CA LEU A 283 -4.47 -12.76 -10.67
C LEU A 283 -4.68 -11.26 -10.94
N VAL A 284 -5.89 -10.89 -11.37
CA VAL A 284 -6.28 -9.52 -11.74
C VAL A 284 -6.53 -8.66 -10.49
N GLY A 285 -7.01 -9.27 -9.41
CA GLY A 285 -7.51 -8.56 -8.24
C GLY A 285 -9.04 -8.66 -8.12
N GLY A 286 -9.55 -8.26 -6.96
CA GLY A 286 -10.96 -8.44 -6.65
C GLY A 286 -11.35 -8.03 -5.24
N GLY A 287 -12.46 -8.60 -4.76
CA GLY A 287 -13.09 -8.23 -3.50
C GLY A 287 -14.27 -7.28 -3.66
N SER A 288 -15.04 -7.12 -2.58
CA SER A 288 -16.15 -6.16 -2.51
C SER A 288 -15.67 -4.71 -2.49
N ASN A 289 -14.46 -4.48 -1.99
CA ASN A 289 -13.64 -3.30 -2.27
C ASN A 289 -12.52 -3.75 -3.22
N PRO A 290 -12.30 -3.07 -4.36
CA PRO A 290 -11.28 -3.47 -5.33
C PRO A 290 -9.88 -3.47 -4.69
N ARG A 291 -9.21 -4.62 -4.71
CA ARG A 291 -7.81 -4.79 -4.28
C ARG A 291 -6.94 -5.24 -5.45
N CYS A 292 -5.66 -4.92 -5.39
CA CYS A 292 -4.66 -5.38 -6.34
C CYS A 292 -4.53 -6.92 -6.33
N GLY A 293 -4.29 -7.51 -7.49
CA GLY A 293 -3.94 -8.92 -7.66
C GLY A 293 -2.46 -9.15 -7.92
N GLU A 294 -2.10 -10.40 -8.21
CA GLU A 294 -0.73 -10.83 -8.54
C GLU A 294 -0.09 -10.03 -9.68
N LEU A 295 -0.87 -9.62 -10.68
CA LEU A 295 -0.35 -8.83 -11.82
C LEU A 295 0.16 -7.46 -11.38
N SER A 296 -0.55 -6.79 -10.48
CA SER A 296 -0.14 -5.50 -9.94
C SER A 296 0.95 -5.66 -8.88
N LEU A 297 0.94 -6.74 -8.10
CA LEU A 297 2.03 -7.05 -7.18
C LEU A 297 3.35 -7.35 -7.92
N ALA A 298 3.29 -7.81 -9.17
CA ALA A 298 4.45 -8.00 -10.02
C ALA A 298 4.99 -6.69 -10.65
N HIS A 299 4.35 -5.54 -10.40
CA HIS A 299 4.71 -4.27 -11.02
C HIS A 299 6.17 -3.87 -10.79
N ASN A 300 6.80 -3.43 -11.86
CA ASN A 300 8.21 -3.17 -12.04
C ASN A 300 9.09 -4.37 -11.69
N GLY A 301 8.57 -5.60 -11.77
CA GLY A 301 9.29 -6.82 -11.47
C GLY A 301 8.96 -7.94 -12.44
N ILE A 302 8.88 -9.17 -11.92
CA ILE A 302 8.67 -10.40 -12.69
C ILE A 302 7.37 -11.06 -12.26
N LEU A 303 6.54 -11.41 -13.26
CA LEU A 303 5.47 -12.39 -13.09
C LEU A 303 5.97 -13.72 -13.67
N PHE A 304 6.20 -14.71 -12.79
CA PHE A 304 6.66 -16.04 -13.18
C PHE A 304 5.50 -17.02 -13.21
N LEU A 305 5.23 -17.60 -14.38
CA LEU A 305 4.22 -18.65 -14.58
C LEU A 305 4.91 -19.98 -14.85
N ASP A 306 5.03 -20.80 -13.81
CA ASP A 306 5.50 -22.18 -13.97
C ASP A 306 4.39 -23.05 -14.54
N GLU A 307 4.76 -24.06 -15.33
CA GLU A 307 3.78 -24.93 -16.01
C GLU A 307 2.75 -24.12 -16.82
N PHE A 308 3.20 -23.13 -17.59
CA PHE A 308 2.37 -22.19 -18.33
C PHE A 308 1.24 -22.83 -19.16
N ALA A 309 1.47 -24.04 -19.68
CA ALA A 309 0.47 -24.78 -20.46
C ALA A 309 -0.68 -25.37 -19.62
N GLU A 310 -0.51 -25.51 -18.30
CA GLU A 310 -1.52 -26.01 -17.36
C GLU A 310 -2.49 -24.92 -16.89
N PHE A 311 -2.16 -23.65 -17.12
CA PHE A 311 -3.06 -22.55 -16.77
C PHE A 311 -4.34 -22.62 -17.64
N PRO A 312 -5.52 -22.46 -17.03
CA PRO A 312 -6.76 -22.37 -17.79
C PRO A 312 -6.69 -21.22 -18.81
N ARG A 313 -7.10 -21.47 -20.06
CA ARG A 313 -7.03 -20.47 -21.15
C ARG A 313 -7.62 -19.11 -20.76
N HIS A 314 -8.75 -19.10 -20.05
CA HIS A 314 -9.40 -17.86 -19.62
C HIS A 314 -8.54 -17.03 -18.65
N VAL A 315 -7.67 -17.66 -17.85
CA VAL A 315 -6.72 -16.97 -16.96
C VAL A 315 -5.60 -16.35 -17.78
N LEU A 316 -5.09 -17.04 -18.79
CA LEU A 316 -4.05 -16.52 -19.69
C LEU A 316 -4.55 -15.32 -20.51
N GLU A 317 -5.80 -15.35 -20.99
CA GLU A 317 -6.39 -14.21 -21.72
C GLU A 317 -6.47 -12.95 -20.83
N MET A 318 -6.62 -13.10 -19.51
CA MET A 318 -6.62 -11.97 -18.57
C MET A 318 -5.25 -11.27 -18.44
N ILE A 319 -4.16 -11.95 -18.80
CA ILE A 319 -2.80 -11.39 -18.75
C ILE A 319 -2.49 -10.54 -19.99
N ARG A 320 -3.16 -10.83 -21.11
CA ARG A 320 -2.90 -10.19 -22.40
C ARG A 320 -3.01 -8.66 -22.34
N GLN A 321 -4.14 -8.15 -21.86
CA GLN A 321 -4.35 -6.71 -21.79
C GLN A 321 -3.35 -6.02 -20.84
N PRO A 322 -3.07 -6.53 -19.63
CA PRO A 322 -2.02 -5.98 -18.76
C PRO A 322 -0.62 -5.94 -19.37
N LEU A 323 -0.24 -6.91 -20.22
CA LEU A 323 1.05 -6.88 -20.93
C LEU A 323 1.14 -5.75 -21.96
N GLU A 324 0.02 -5.39 -22.57
CA GLU A 324 -0.07 -4.33 -23.58
C GLU A 324 -0.22 -2.95 -22.91
N ASP A 325 -1.19 -2.81 -22.01
CA ASP A 325 -1.58 -1.54 -21.39
C ASP A 325 -0.74 -1.18 -20.15
N ARG A 326 0.04 -2.13 -19.60
CA ARG A 326 0.82 -2.01 -18.35
C ARG A 326 -0.01 -1.61 -17.12
N LYS A 327 -1.31 -1.91 -17.14
CA LYS A 327 -2.24 -1.65 -16.04
C LYS A 327 -3.34 -2.69 -16.01
N VAL A 328 -3.98 -2.81 -14.85
CA VAL A 328 -5.10 -3.70 -14.60
C VAL A 328 -6.27 -2.88 -14.07
N THR A 329 -7.43 -2.97 -14.73
CA THR A 329 -8.65 -2.29 -14.30
C THR A 329 -9.61 -3.26 -13.63
N VAL A 330 -9.95 -2.99 -12.37
CA VAL A 330 -10.88 -3.78 -11.58
C VAL A 330 -12.20 -3.00 -11.43
N SER A 331 -13.20 -3.40 -12.21
CA SER A 331 -14.57 -2.87 -12.11
C SER A 331 -15.46 -3.74 -11.23
N ARG A 332 -16.07 -3.15 -10.20
CA ARG A 332 -17.01 -3.81 -9.27
C ARG A 332 -18.21 -2.90 -9.00
N ALA A 333 -19.23 -3.44 -8.36
CA ALA A 333 -20.46 -2.71 -8.01
C ALA A 333 -20.22 -1.42 -7.21
N LYS A 334 -19.09 -1.31 -6.50
CA LYS A 334 -18.72 -0.13 -5.69
C LYS A 334 -17.77 0.85 -6.39
N GLY A 335 -17.35 0.60 -7.63
CA GLY A 335 -16.45 1.48 -8.37
C GLY A 335 -15.51 0.75 -9.33
N THR A 336 -14.78 1.53 -10.12
CA THR A 336 -13.74 1.05 -11.04
C THR A 336 -12.40 1.67 -10.65
N ILE A 337 -11.40 0.83 -10.41
CA ILE A 337 -10.06 1.26 -10.00
C ILE A 337 -9.04 0.66 -10.95
N SER A 338 -8.03 1.43 -11.34
CA SER A 338 -6.91 0.96 -12.14
C SER A 338 -5.65 0.85 -11.29
N PHE A 339 -4.93 -0.25 -11.42
CA PHE A 339 -3.65 -0.48 -10.77
C PHE A 339 -2.55 -0.62 -11.83
N PRO A 340 -1.34 -0.12 -11.59
CA PRO A 340 -0.22 -0.37 -12.48
C PRO A 340 0.16 -1.85 -12.48
N ALA A 341 0.64 -2.34 -13.62
CA ALA A 341 1.00 -3.73 -13.86
C ALA A 341 2.05 -3.86 -14.98
N ASN A 342 3.07 -2.99 -14.96
CA ASN A 342 4.24 -3.13 -15.81
C ASN A 342 5.17 -4.24 -15.28
N PHE A 343 5.15 -5.44 -15.84
CA PHE A 343 6.00 -6.54 -15.38
C PHE A 343 6.62 -7.29 -16.56
N MET A 344 7.77 -7.92 -16.32
CA MET A 344 8.36 -8.88 -17.24
C MET A 344 7.69 -10.24 -17.03
N LEU A 345 7.06 -10.78 -18.07
CA LEU A 345 6.50 -12.12 -18.03
C LEU A 345 7.61 -13.15 -18.29
N VAL A 346 7.80 -14.04 -17.32
CA VAL A 346 8.66 -15.21 -17.45
C VAL A 346 7.76 -16.44 -17.34
N SER A 347 7.77 -17.29 -18.36
CA SER A 347 6.99 -18.51 -18.37
C SER A 347 7.89 -19.72 -18.55
N ALA A 348 7.52 -20.82 -17.92
CA ALA A 348 8.18 -22.10 -18.07
C ALA A 348 7.15 -23.16 -18.44
N THR A 349 7.51 -24.08 -19.32
CA THR A 349 6.66 -25.23 -19.62
C THR A 349 7.49 -26.47 -19.91
N ASN A 350 6.88 -27.63 -19.65
CA ASN A 350 7.45 -28.90 -20.05
C ASN A 350 7.05 -29.15 -21.51
N PRO A 351 7.93 -29.75 -22.34
CA PRO A 351 7.52 -30.17 -23.67
C PRO A 351 6.34 -31.15 -23.55
N CYS A 352 5.41 -31.08 -24.50
CA CYS A 352 4.32 -32.04 -24.61
C CYS A 352 4.85 -33.48 -24.50
N PRO A 353 4.13 -34.43 -23.89
CA PRO A 353 4.48 -35.85 -23.91
C PRO A 353 4.77 -36.37 -25.34
N CYS A 354 4.11 -35.79 -26.34
CA CYS A 354 4.30 -36.03 -27.76
C CYS A 354 5.65 -35.52 -28.33
N GLY A 355 6.23 -34.47 -27.75
CA GLY A 355 7.52 -33.89 -28.14
C GLY A 355 8.73 -34.57 -27.49
N ALA A 356 8.55 -35.27 -26.37
CA ALA A 356 9.63 -35.98 -25.70
C ALA A 356 10.22 -37.12 -26.55
N GLN A 357 9.42 -37.73 -27.44
CA GLN A 357 9.88 -38.76 -28.39
C GLN A 357 10.84 -38.24 -29.46
N LEU A 358 10.74 -36.97 -29.86
CA LEU A 358 11.61 -36.38 -30.88
C LEU A 358 13.01 -36.04 -30.34
N THR A 359 13.13 -35.69 -29.06
CA THR A 359 14.43 -35.40 -28.42
C THR A 359 15.24 -36.62 -28.01
N MET A 360 14.64 -37.81 -27.94
CA MET A 360 15.37 -39.07 -27.68
C MET A 360 15.85 -39.77 -28.98
N MET A 361 15.65 -39.14 -30.15
CA MET A 361 16.05 -39.68 -31.46
C MET A 361 17.22 -38.94 -32.13
N ASN A 362 17.94 -38.06 -31.43
CA ASN A 362 19.16 -37.43 -31.94
C ASN A 362 20.38 -37.76 -31.09
#